data_AF-A0A6L4YLR9-F1
#
_entry.id   AF-A0A6L4YLR9-F1
#
_cell.length_a   1.000
_cell.length_b   1.000
_cell.length_c   1.000
_cell.angle_alpha   90.00
_cell.angle_beta   90.00
_cell.angle_gamma   90.00
#
_symmetry.space_group_name_H-M   'P 1'
#
loop_
_entity.id
_entity.type
_entity.pdbx_description
1 polymer ?
#
loop_
_entity_poly.entity_id
_entity_poly.type
_entity_poly.pdbx_seq_one_letter_code
_entity_poly.pdbx_strand_id
1 'polypeptide(L)'
;MRNKNYVVATSALKDNQRRISLRQEGEKGQLVVMLPRYSLVGPKTELNISVGHSPSISIVSTEDANDLIPVLPVFSESGKVTLGSFQVAYDVHEPHRPDDFASLHYLEQFHYKTFEAPAADDADPKKRAPEGGGRKAILLCYLRLEDTTVPVGYVEIQMPLLMVKPRHDLFANPFTHPTRPVSWTCWDQDAMRQNVNLIARIARVVVAPEFRGLGLARTLIEAAKRFSRTRWHIAGRRPLFLEISAEMLNYIDFVSAAGFVLVGKTEGNLQRIVSDLIQMRKGQKINSGIMTLQQKYLRSLEKYCRDSGKDFDDVLRRLEDVVNTENPAASLSPTEWLSFRNVIRFPLPYYMCGLDDATEEYLAKFANYKSSREQSRKRFRGSAASLRLKGMRVSTNYKIPHTRYTRLIMDAFGIKGDLLQQLVFGPIDFEASAGNLIFVAGASGSGKSVLLRALDPDGVSDNESLILSFKGKQDYSVAWLKPINSDKPIFDYFSERYSPEATFAALSNVGLSEAFVFLKPFNFLSRGQRYRAMLADLLLRDEPVWLIDEFCSDLDPLSAKILSHNLRRHVLRTGRICFVAAANHSHYIDVLRPTSVLVLSAGAHPKFVTYKDYRNEFLYKIS
;
A
#
# COMPACT_ATOMS: atom_id res chain seq x y z
N MET A 1 -20.12 -38.38 -19.40
CA MET A 1 -19.18 -37.34 -19.88
C MET A 1 -17.99 -38.05 -20.50
N ARG A 2 -17.61 -37.76 -21.74
CA ARG A 2 -16.42 -38.35 -22.36
C ARG A 2 -15.22 -37.44 -22.04
N ASN A 3 -14.40 -37.83 -21.07
CA ASN A 3 -13.10 -37.18 -20.87
C ASN A 3 -12.17 -37.64 -21.98
N LYS A 4 -11.51 -36.70 -22.65
CA LYS A 4 -10.52 -36.99 -23.69
C LYS A 4 -9.22 -36.27 -23.37
N ASN A 5 -8.11 -36.98 -23.56
CA ASN A 5 -6.78 -36.40 -23.43
C ASN A 5 -6.29 -35.87 -24.78
N TYR A 6 -5.71 -34.69 -24.75
CA TYR A 6 -5.16 -33.98 -25.92
C TYR A 6 -3.77 -33.47 -25.61
N VAL A 7 -2.91 -33.40 -26.62
CA VAL A 7 -1.60 -32.75 -26.51
C VAL A 7 -1.61 -31.43 -27.26
N VAL A 8 -1.12 -30.38 -26.63
CA VAL A 8 -0.98 -29.05 -27.25
C VAL A 8 0.14 -29.07 -28.28
N ALA A 9 -0.21 -28.91 -29.56
CA ALA A 9 0.73 -28.84 -30.66
C ALA A 9 1.37 -27.45 -30.79
N THR A 10 0.54 -26.41 -30.82
CA THR A 10 0.98 -25.01 -30.92
C THR A 10 0.19 -24.12 -29.97
N SER A 11 0.82 -23.04 -29.53
CA SER A 11 0.20 -22.00 -28.71
C SER A 11 0.68 -20.65 -29.20
N ALA A 12 -0.23 -19.81 -29.69
CA ALA A 12 0.07 -18.47 -30.17
C ALA A 12 -0.82 -17.43 -29.48
N LEU A 13 -0.27 -16.25 -29.23
CA LEU A 13 -1.04 -15.10 -28.77
C LEU A 13 -1.72 -14.44 -29.97
N LYS A 14 -3.01 -14.12 -29.83
CA LYS A 14 -3.78 -13.33 -30.80
C LYS A 14 -4.67 -12.38 -30.01
N ASP A 15 -4.35 -11.09 -30.07
CA ASP A 15 -5.03 -10.02 -29.33
C ASP A 15 -5.11 -10.34 -27.81
N ASN A 16 -6.32 -10.34 -27.25
CA ASN A 16 -6.61 -10.65 -25.85
C ASN A 16 -6.86 -12.14 -25.58
N GLN A 17 -6.49 -13.01 -26.53
CA GLN A 17 -6.70 -14.45 -26.44
C GLN A 17 -5.42 -15.24 -26.77
N ARG A 18 -5.40 -16.49 -26.32
CA ARG A 18 -4.40 -17.50 -26.66
C ARG A 18 -5.07 -18.56 -27.52
N ARG A 19 -4.61 -18.68 -28.76
CA ARG A 19 -5.05 -19.73 -29.68
C ARG A 19 -4.16 -20.95 -29.47
N ILE A 20 -4.76 -22.08 -29.08
CA ILE A 20 -4.06 -23.35 -28.98
C ILE A 20 -4.60 -24.36 -30.01
N SER A 21 -3.70 -25.10 -30.62
CA SER A 21 -4.04 -26.24 -31.48
C SER A 21 -3.74 -27.54 -30.74
N LEU A 22 -4.72 -28.44 -30.72
CA LEU A 22 -4.70 -29.70 -29.99
C LEU A 22 -4.63 -30.87 -30.97
N ARG A 23 -3.91 -31.92 -30.59
CA ARG A 23 -3.89 -33.22 -31.26
C ARG A 23 -4.29 -34.31 -30.29
N GLN A 24 -5.13 -35.22 -30.75
CA GLN A 24 -5.48 -36.44 -30.02
C GLN A 24 -4.56 -37.56 -30.54
N GLU A 25 -4.07 -38.43 -29.67
CA GLU A 25 -3.27 -39.58 -30.11
C GLU A 25 -4.10 -40.45 -31.08
N GLY A 26 -3.53 -40.74 -32.25
CA GLY A 26 -4.15 -41.58 -33.28
C GLY A 26 -5.13 -40.89 -34.25
N GLU A 27 -5.50 -39.61 -34.06
CA GLU A 27 -6.40 -38.88 -34.96
C GLU A 27 -5.66 -37.82 -35.80
N LYS A 28 -5.98 -37.71 -37.11
CA LYS A 28 -5.40 -36.69 -38.01
C LYS A 28 -5.98 -35.27 -37.81
N GLY A 29 -7.08 -35.14 -37.07
CA GLY A 29 -7.76 -33.86 -36.84
C GLY A 29 -7.03 -32.96 -35.84
N GLN A 30 -7.00 -31.65 -36.12
CA GLN A 30 -6.56 -30.64 -35.15
C GLN A 30 -7.76 -29.87 -34.61
N LEU A 31 -7.95 -29.91 -33.28
CA LEU A 31 -8.94 -29.09 -32.60
C LEU A 31 -8.30 -27.76 -32.21
N VAL A 32 -8.95 -26.64 -32.52
CA VAL A 32 -8.47 -25.30 -32.14
C VAL A 32 -9.34 -24.78 -31.00
N VAL A 33 -8.71 -24.35 -29.92
CA VAL A 33 -9.37 -23.76 -28.75
C VAL A 33 -8.84 -22.36 -28.52
N MET A 34 -9.75 -21.44 -28.21
CA MET A 34 -9.40 -20.08 -27.78
C MET A 34 -9.49 -20.01 -26.26
N LEU A 35 -8.39 -19.63 -25.63
CA LEU A 35 -8.28 -19.43 -24.19
C LEU A 35 -8.01 -17.95 -23.89
N PRO A 36 -8.26 -17.48 -22.65
CA PRO A 36 -7.79 -16.16 -22.22
C PRO A 36 -6.27 -15.98 -22.43
N ARG A 37 -5.83 -14.74 -22.76
CA ARG A 37 -4.41 -14.40 -23.08
C ARG A 37 -3.38 -15.00 -22.11
N TYR A 38 -3.66 -14.91 -20.81
CA TYR A 38 -2.75 -15.32 -19.74
C TYR A 38 -2.90 -16.77 -19.28
N SER A 39 -3.70 -17.58 -19.98
CA SER A 39 -3.82 -19.01 -19.68
C SER A 39 -2.46 -19.70 -19.77
N LEU A 40 -2.11 -20.49 -18.76
CA LEU A 40 -0.78 -21.08 -18.58
C LEU A 40 -0.51 -22.31 -19.47
N VAL A 41 -1.07 -22.34 -20.69
CA VAL A 41 -0.97 -23.46 -21.61
C VAL A 41 0.14 -23.22 -22.63
N GLY A 42 1.02 -24.21 -22.80
CA GLY A 42 2.11 -24.17 -23.79
C GLY A 42 2.23 -25.46 -24.59
N PRO A 43 3.08 -25.49 -25.63
CA PRO A 43 3.31 -26.70 -26.45
C PRO A 43 3.74 -27.89 -25.59
N LYS A 44 3.41 -29.11 -26.05
CA LYS A 44 3.72 -30.39 -25.37
C LYS A 44 3.07 -30.58 -24.00
N THR A 45 2.07 -29.76 -23.67
CA THR A 45 1.28 -29.95 -22.43
C THR A 45 0.14 -30.93 -22.72
N GLU A 46 -0.08 -31.89 -21.84
CA GLU A 46 -1.24 -32.78 -21.88
C GLU A 46 -2.45 -32.11 -21.20
N LEU A 47 -3.59 -32.13 -21.89
CA LEU A 47 -4.85 -31.57 -21.44
C LEU A 47 -5.90 -32.65 -21.30
N ASN A 48 -6.65 -32.59 -20.19
CA ASN A 48 -7.90 -33.30 -20.03
C ASN A 48 -9.06 -32.33 -20.35
N ILE A 49 -9.86 -32.68 -21.36
CA ILE A 49 -11.05 -31.91 -21.73
C ILE A 49 -12.30 -32.73 -21.42
N SER A 50 -13.16 -32.18 -20.56
CA SER A 50 -14.47 -32.74 -20.27
C SER A 50 -15.54 -31.97 -21.02
N VAL A 51 -16.24 -32.67 -21.91
CA VAL A 51 -17.38 -32.12 -22.66
C VAL A 51 -18.66 -32.64 -22.00
N GLY A 52 -19.29 -31.77 -21.21
CA GLY A 52 -20.51 -32.04 -20.44
C GLY A 52 -21.33 -30.75 -20.23
N HIS A 53 -22.27 -30.74 -19.27
CA HIS A 53 -23.08 -29.54 -18.96
C HIS A 53 -22.24 -28.33 -18.51
N SER A 54 -21.05 -28.56 -17.95
CA SER A 54 -20.07 -27.53 -17.63
C SER A 54 -18.72 -27.93 -18.24
N PRO A 55 -18.37 -27.41 -19.43
CA PRO A 55 -17.13 -27.78 -20.08
C PRO A 55 -15.93 -27.31 -19.25
N SER A 56 -14.96 -28.21 -19.06
CA SER A 56 -13.72 -27.90 -18.34
C SER A 56 -12.51 -28.28 -19.17
N ILE A 57 -11.44 -27.51 -18.98
CA ILE A 57 -10.12 -27.80 -19.55
C ILE A 57 -9.17 -27.79 -18.38
N SER A 58 -8.44 -28.89 -18.20
CA SER A 58 -7.42 -29.02 -17.16
C SER A 58 -6.13 -29.57 -17.76
N ILE A 59 -5.01 -29.26 -17.13
CA ILE A 59 -3.70 -29.79 -17.46
C ILE A 59 -3.47 -31.01 -16.58
N VAL A 60 -2.97 -32.09 -17.17
CA VAL A 60 -2.56 -33.26 -16.39
C VAL A 60 -1.23 -32.94 -15.72
N SER A 61 -1.17 -33.07 -14.39
CA SER A 61 0.07 -32.86 -13.63
C SER A 61 1.12 -33.88 -14.04
N THR A 62 2.37 -33.45 -14.09
CA THR A 62 3.51 -34.34 -14.36
C THR A 62 4.01 -35.06 -13.11
N GLU A 63 3.48 -34.71 -11.94
CA GLU A 63 3.81 -35.35 -10.66
C GLU A 63 2.82 -36.45 -10.29
N ASP A 64 1.55 -36.31 -10.68
CA ASP A 64 0.47 -37.29 -10.48
C ASP A 64 -0.55 -37.16 -11.62
N ALA A 65 -0.75 -38.23 -12.40
CA ALA A 65 -1.67 -38.21 -13.55
C ALA A 65 -3.15 -38.01 -13.15
N ASN A 66 -3.50 -38.23 -11.86
CA ASN A 66 -4.83 -37.98 -11.34
C ASN A 66 -5.02 -36.52 -10.88
N ASP A 67 -3.94 -35.77 -10.72
CA ASP A 67 -3.98 -34.36 -10.34
C ASP A 67 -4.21 -33.48 -11.58
N LEU A 68 -5.44 -32.98 -11.71
CA LEU A 68 -5.87 -32.13 -12.81
C LEU A 68 -5.79 -30.64 -12.40
N ILE A 69 -4.88 -29.91 -13.03
CA ILE A 69 -4.67 -28.47 -12.80
C ILE A 69 -5.65 -27.68 -13.69
N PRO A 70 -6.66 -26.98 -13.14
CA PRO A 70 -7.69 -26.38 -13.98
C PRO A 70 -7.15 -25.21 -14.81
N VAL A 71 -7.66 -25.06 -16.03
CA VAL A 71 -7.46 -23.89 -16.92
C VAL A 71 -8.80 -23.20 -17.13
N LEU A 72 -9.85 -23.96 -17.45
CA LEU A 72 -11.24 -23.50 -17.50
C LEU A 72 -12.10 -24.34 -16.54
N PRO A 73 -13.04 -23.72 -15.79
CA PRO A 73 -13.37 -22.29 -15.79
C PRO A 73 -12.23 -21.42 -15.23
N VAL A 74 -12.16 -20.15 -15.70
CA VAL A 74 -11.17 -19.19 -15.23
C VAL A 74 -11.24 -19.02 -13.72
N PHE A 75 -10.11 -18.72 -13.09
CA PHE A 75 -10.06 -18.44 -11.67
C PHE A 75 -10.88 -17.19 -11.39
N SER A 76 -11.80 -17.32 -10.43
CA SER A 76 -12.58 -16.23 -9.88
C SER A 76 -12.84 -16.55 -8.42
N GLU A 77 -12.71 -15.56 -7.57
CA GLU A 77 -13.14 -15.58 -6.19
C GLU A 77 -13.88 -14.29 -5.89
N SER A 78 -14.87 -14.37 -5.01
CA SER A 78 -15.53 -13.19 -4.47
C SER A 78 -15.44 -13.23 -2.96
N GLY A 79 -15.42 -12.05 -2.35
CA GLY A 79 -15.40 -11.93 -0.90
C GLY A 79 -15.93 -10.57 -0.46
N LYS A 80 -15.71 -10.23 0.81
CA LYS A 80 -16.06 -8.93 1.36
C LYS A 80 -14.87 -8.31 2.08
N VAL A 81 -14.60 -7.04 1.79
CA VAL A 81 -13.74 -6.20 2.63
C VAL A 81 -14.63 -5.46 3.62
N THR A 82 -14.23 -5.46 4.89
CA THR A 82 -14.97 -4.78 5.96
C THR A 82 -14.17 -3.60 6.50
N LEU A 83 -14.81 -2.42 6.53
CA LEU A 83 -14.36 -1.24 7.26
C LEU A 83 -15.46 -0.80 8.23
N GLY A 84 -15.32 -1.13 9.52
CA GLY A 84 -16.39 -0.84 10.49
C GLY A 84 -17.67 -1.60 10.14
N SER A 85 -18.78 -0.91 9.90
CA SER A 85 -20.04 -1.49 9.37
C SER A 85 -20.12 -1.49 7.85
N PHE A 86 -19.23 -0.75 7.17
CA PHE A 86 -19.20 -0.73 5.72
C PHE A 86 -18.59 -2.03 5.21
N GLN A 87 -19.38 -2.81 4.50
CA GLN A 87 -18.94 -4.01 3.81
C GLN A 87 -19.07 -3.81 2.31
N VAL A 88 -17.98 -4.01 1.59
CA VAL A 88 -17.97 -3.96 0.13
C VAL A 88 -17.59 -5.32 -0.39
N ALA A 89 -18.42 -5.84 -1.29
CA ALA A 89 -18.10 -7.07 -1.99
C ALA A 89 -16.97 -6.80 -3.00
N TYR A 90 -16.03 -7.72 -3.09
CA TYR A 90 -15.00 -7.69 -4.10
C TYR A 90 -15.07 -8.95 -4.96
N ASP A 91 -14.55 -8.84 -6.19
CA ASP A 91 -14.33 -9.95 -7.10
C ASP A 91 -12.87 -9.93 -7.56
N VAL A 92 -12.16 -11.05 -7.45
CA VAL A 92 -10.82 -11.23 -8.01
C VAL A 92 -10.86 -12.34 -9.04
N HIS A 93 -10.49 -12.03 -10.28
CA HIS A 93 -10.53 -13.03 -11.35
C HIS A 93 -9.47 -12.80 -12.44
N GLU A 94 -9.24 -13.83 -13.25
CA GLU A 94 -8.41 -13.70 -14.46
C GLU A 94 -9.12 -12.83 -15.52
N PRO A 95 -8.37 -11.96 -16.23
CA PRO A 95 -8.94 -11.15 -17.31
C PRO A 95 -9.31 -12.05 -18.49
N HIS A 96 -10.58 -12.01 -18.87
CA HIS A 96 -11.12 -12.83 -19.97
C HIS A 96 -12.09 -12.06 -20.87
N ARG A 97 -12.57 -10.89 -20.43
CA ARG A 97 -13.46 -10.00 -21.20
C ARG A 97 -12.68 -8.80 -21.74
N PRO A 98 -13.10 -8.18 -22.87
CA PRO A 98 -12.46 -6.96 -23.37
C PRO A 98 -12.30 -5.85 -22.32
N ASP A 99 -13.34 -5.63 -21.50
CA ASP A 99 -13.34 -4.61 -20.44
C ASP A 99 -12.29 -4.86 -19.33
N ASP A 100 -11.91 -6.13 -19.13
CA ASP A 100 -10.85 -6.50 -18.19
C ASP A 100 -9.49 -5.97 -18.65
N PHE A 101 -9.22 -6.02 -19.95
CA PHE A 101 -7.95 -5.53 -20.49
C PHE A 101 -7.91 -4.00 -20.50
N ALA A 102 -9.05 -3.33 -20.69
CA ALA A 102 -9.16 -1.89 -20.51
C ALA A 102 -8.92 -1.49 -19.05
N SER A 103 -9.52 -2.22 -18.10
CA SER A 103 -9.32 -2.03 -16.67
C SER A 103 -7.87 -2.29 -16.24
N LEU A 104 -7.23 -3.32 -16.78
CA LEU A 104 -5.82 -3.60 -16.57
C LEU A 104 -4.95 -2.42 -17.03
N HIS A 105 -5.14 -1.94 -18.27
CA HIS A 105 -4.39 -0.81 -18.81
C HIS A 105 -4.60 0.47 -17.98
N TYR A 106 -5.82 0.72 -17.53
CA TYR A 106 -6.12 1.79 -16.58
C TYR A 106 -5.34 1.62 -15.28
N LEU A 107 -5.29 0.43 -14.68
CA LEU A 107 -4.59 0.21 -13.42
C LEU A 107 -3.06 0.24 -13.56
N GLU A 108 -2.51 -0.15 -14.71
CA GLU A 108 -1.07 -0.13 -14.98
C GLU A 108 -0.45 1.27 -14.85
N GLN A 109 -1.24 2.33 -15.05
CA GLN A 109 -0.79 3.71 -14.86
C GLN A 109 -0.44 4.01 -13.39
N PHE A 110 -0.98 3.27 -12.41
CA PHE A 110 -0.68 3.48 -10.99
C PHE A 110 0.59 2.77 -10.52
N HIS A 111 1.25 2.02 -11.40
CA HIS A 111 2.54 1.43 -11.11
C HIS A 111 3.67 2.46 -11.26
N TYR A 112 4.52 2.58 -10.25
CA TYR A 112 5.53 3.65 -10.16
C TYR A 112 6.59 3.64 -11.28
N LYS A 113 6.86 2.48 -11.90
CA LYS A 113 7.80 2.38 -13.04
C LYS A 113 7.18 2.71 -14.41
N THR A 114 5.88 2.95 -14.50
CA THR A 114 5.20 3.25 -15.78
C THR A 114 5.55 4.65 -16.31
N PHE A 115 6.07 5.53 -15.45
CA PHE A 115 6.41 6.92 -15.78
C PHE A 115 7.92 7.17 -15.91
N GLU A 116 8.74 6.15 -16.19
CA GLU A 116 10.10 6.43 -16.67
C GLU A 116 9.98 7.39 -17.87
N ALA A 117 10.50 8.60 -17.73
CA ALA A 117 10.43 9.63 -18.76
C ALA A 117 10.89 9.01 -20.08
N PRO A 118 10.14 9.17 -21.18
CA PRO A 118 10.64 8.73 -22.47
C PRO A 118 12.02 9.39 -22.64
N ALA A 119 13.06 8.56 -22.83
CA ALA A 119 14.29 9.10 -23.38
C ALA A 119 13.89 9.84 -24.65
N ALA A 120 14.46 11.02 -24.89
CA ALA A 120 14.09 11.91 -26.00
C ALA A 120 14.12 11.25 -27.40
N ASP A 121 14.62 10.01 -27.51
CA ASP A 121 14.70 9.21 -28.74
C ASP A 121 13.63 8.12 -28.90
N ASP A 122 12.75 7.88 -27.91
CA ASP A 122 11.70 6.83 -27.99
C ASP A 122 10.32 7.42 -28.37
N ALA A 123 10.18 7.81 -29.64
CA ALA A 123 8.96 8.38 -30.21
C ALA A 123 7.85 7.34 -30.54
N ASP A 124 7.97 6.09 -30.10
CA ASP A 124 6.98 5.05 -30.40
C ASP A 124 6.31 4.48 -29.12
N PRO A 125 5.09 4.93 -28.77
CA PRO A 125 4.37 4.45 -27.59
C PRO A 125 4.00 2.97 -27.65
N LYS A 126 4.12 2.30 -28.82
CA LYS A 126 3.91 0.84 -28.96
C LYS A 126 5.07 -0.02 -28.45
N LYS A 127 6.22 0.58 -28.08
CA LYS A 127 7.40 -0.13 -27.54
C LYS A 127 7.50 -0.14 -26.01
N ARG A 128 6.39 0.06 -25.28
CA ARG A 128 6.41 -0.02 -23.81
C ARG A 128 6.41 -1.48 -23.33
N ALA A 129 7.48 -1.79 -22.58
CA ALA A 129 7.90 -3.06 -21.99
C ALA A 129 8.38 -4.13 -23.00
N PRO A 130 9.62 -4.66 -22.86
CA PRO A 130 9.91 -5.95 -23.48
C PRO A 130 8.92 -6.95 -22.89
N GLU A 131 8.12 -7.60 -23.72
CA GLU A 131 7.40 -8.82 -23.33
C GLU A 131 8.47 -9.83 -22.89
N GLY A 132 8.80 -9.81 -21.60
CA GLY A 132 9.79 -10.70 -21.02
C GLY A 132 9.38 -12.12 -21.32
N GLY A 133 10.23 -12.85 -22.05
CA GLY A 133 9.99 -14.24 -22.38
C GLY A 133 9.76 -15.04 -21.10
N GLY A 134 8.54 -15.53 -20.90
CA GLY A 134 8.16 -16.27 -19.70
C GLY A 134 6.65 -16.39 -19.52
N ARG A 135 6.22 -17.35 -18.70
CA ARG A 135 4.82 -17.47 -18.28
C ARG A 135 4.46 -16.33 -17.34
N LYS A 136 3.26 -15.77 -17.53
CA LYS A 136 2.69 -14.69 -16.72
C LYS A 136 1.20 -14.94 -16.52
N ALA A 137 0.72 -14.68 -15.31
CA ALA A 137 -0.70 -14.64 -14.96
C ALA A 137 -1.04 -13.28 -14.34
N ILE A 138 -2.26 -12.82 -14.56
CA ILE A 138 -2.79 -11.59 -13.98
C ILE A 138 -4.11 -11.91 -13.29
N LEU A 139 -4.29 -11.38 -12.09
CA LEU A 139 -5.59 -11.35 -11.42
C LEU A 139 -6.01 -9.90 -11.23
N LEU A 140 -7.21 -9.55 -11.70
CA LEU A 140 -7.84 -8.25 -11.53
C LEU A 140 -8.76 -8.29 -10.32
N CYS A 141 -8.82 -7.20 -9.56
CA CYS A 141 -9.74 -7.01 -8.45
C CYS A 141 -10.72 -5.88 -8.76
N TYR A 142 -12.00 -6.16 -8.61
CA TYR A 142 -13.10 -5.21 -8.70
C TYR A 142 -13.81 -5.09 -7.36
N LEU A 143 -14.26 -3.87 -7.02
CA LEU A 143 -15.23 -3.66 -5.95
C LEU A 143 -16.62 -3.50 -6.54
N ARG A 144 -17.63 -4.10 -5.89
CA ARG A 144 -19.05 -3.91 -6.20
C ARG A 144 -19.59 -2.82 -5.27
N LEU A 145 -19.75 -1.63 -5.81
CA LEU A 145 -20.28 -0.46 -5.11
C LEU A 145 -21.69 -0.18 -5.63
N GLU A 146 -22.70 -0.48 -4.82
CA GLU A 146 -24.12 -0.33 -5.17
C GLU A 146 -24.40 -0.98 -6.54
N ASP A 147 -24.67 -0.19 -7.58
CA ASP A 147 -25.00 -0.64 -8.93
C ASP A 147 -23.80 -0.67 -9.91
N THR A 148 -22.58 -0.44 -9.42
CA THR A 148 -21.38 -0.33 -10.27
C THR A 148 -20.25 -1.25 -9.82
N THR A 149 -19.46 -1.71 -10.77
CA THR A 149 -18.22 -2.45 -10.54
C THR A 149 -17.04 -1.57 -10.92
N VAL A 150 -16.14 -1.31 -9.97
CA VAL A 150 -14.99 -0.44 -10.17
C VAL A 150 -13.70 -1.26 -10.11
N PRO A 151 -12.79 -1.17 -11.09
CA PRO A 151 -11.49 -1.81 -11.01
C PRO A 151 -10.62 -1.13 -9.96
N VAL A 152 -10.12 -1.88 -8.99
CA VAL A 152 -9.41 -1.32 -7.82
C VAL A 152 -7.96 -1.77 -7.70
N GLY A 153 -7.56 -2.82 -8.39
CA GLY A 153 -6.18 -3.29 -8.35
C GLY A 153 -5.93 -4.56 -9.14
N TYR A 154 -4.66 -4.93 -9.28
CA TYR A 154 -4.25 -6.18 -9.89
C TYR A 154 -2.98 -6.75 -9.25
N VAL A 155 -2.81 -8.06 -9.40
CA VAL A 155 -1.56 -8.75 -9.06
C VAL A 155 -1.06 -9.50 -10.27
N GLU A 156 0.25 -9.42 -10.48
CA GLU A 156 0.94 -10.07 -11.57
C GLU A 156 1.87 -11.15 -11.03
N ILE A 157 1.66 -12.39 -11.49
CA ILE A 157 2.46 -13.55 -11.13
C ILE A 157 3.28 -13.95 -12.36
N GLN A 158 4.57 -14.19 -12.17
CA GLN A 158 5.52 -14.52 -13.23
C GLN A 158 6.41 -15.69 -12.82
N MET A 159 7.15 -16.20 -13.80
CA MET A 159 8.26 -17.12 -13.55
C MET A 159 9.31 -16.49 -12.62
N PRO A 160 9.96 -17.30 -11.78
CA PRO A 160 10.99 -16.84 -10.86
C PRO A 160 12.26 -16.45 -11.61
N LEU A 161 13.10 -15.64 -10.97
CA LEU A 161 14.42 -15.36 -11.51
C LEU A 161 15.37 -16.53 -11.21
N LEU A 162 16.17 -16.91 -12.22
CA LEU A 162 17.11 -18.04 -12.09
C LEU A 162 18.13 -17.83 -10.98
N MET A 163 18.73 -16.64 -10.89
CA MET A 163 19.81 -16.33 -9.95
C MET A 163 19.36 -15.30 -8.91
N VAL A 164 19.14 -15.77 -7.68
CA VAL A 164 18.76 -14.94 -6.52
C VAL A 164 19.48 -15.47 -5.29
N LYS A 165 20.53 -14.78 -4.81
CA LYS A 165 21.37 -15.29 -3.72
C LYS A 165 20.61 -15.63 -2.42
N PRO A 166 19.75 -14.76 -1.85
CA PRO A 166 19.03 -15.10 -0.62
C PRO A 166 18.26 -16.42 -0.70
N ARG A 167 17.72 -16.74 -1.89
CA ARG A 167 17.05 -18.01 -2.14
C ARG A 167 18.04 -19.18 -2.18
N HIS A 168 19.20 -19.01 -2.81
CA HIS A 168 20.23 -20.05 -2.85
C HIS A 168 20.77 -20.34 -1.45
N ASP A 169 21.03 -19.29 -0.66
CA ASP A 169 21.49 -19.43 0.72
C ASP A 169 20.43 -20.15 1.59
N LEU A 170 19.15 -19.81 1.42
CA LEU A 170 18.04 -20.48 2.10
C LEU A 170 17.91 -21.95 1.69
N PHE A 171 17.93 -22.25 0.39
CA PHE A 171 17.76 -23.60 -0.15
C PHE A 171 19.02 -24.47 -0.09
N ALA A 172 20.17 -23.90 0.29
CA ALA A 172 21.34 -24.69 0.64
C ALA A 172 21.06 -25.69 1.79
N ASN A 173 20.01 -25.44 2.59
CA ASN A 173 19.50 -26.39 3.56
C ASN A 173 18.67 -27.50 2.88
N PRO A 174 18.76 -28.74 3.37
CA PRO A 174 18.05 -29.87 2.77
C PRO A 174 16.52 -29.76 2.96
N PHE A 175 15.77 -30.20 1.96
CA PHE A 175 14.31 -30.25 1.97
C PHE A 175 13.81 -31.57 1.38
N THR A 176 12.74 -32.11 1.95
CA THR A 176 12.00 -33.26 1.41
C THR A 176 10.53 -33.03 1.65
N HIS A 177 9.74 -32.98 0.58
CA HIS A 177 8.30 -32.78 0.70
C HIS A 177 7.62 -34.09 1.15
N PRO A 178 6.68 -34.06 2.12
CA PRO A 178 6.11 -35.28 2.69
C PRO A 178 5.23 -36.08 1.70
N THR A 179 4.56 -35.40 0.77
CA THR A 179 3.56 -36.02 -0.12
C THR A 179 3.82 -35.86 -1.61
N ARG A 180 4.83 -35.08 -2.01
CA ARG A 180 5.16 -34.79 -3.42
C ARG A 180 6.55 -35.33 -3.69
N PRO A 181 6.83 -35.83 -4.91
CA PRO A 181 8.14 -36.39 -5.28
C PRO A 181 9.16 -35.26 -5.51
N VAL A 182 9.43 -34.47 -4.46
CA VAL A 182 10.31 -33.30 -4.49
C VAL A 182 11.21 -33.33 -3.26
N SER A 183 12.52 -33.35 -3.51
CA SER A 183 13.54 -33.28 -2.47
C SER A 183 14.85 -32.73 -3.03
N TRP A 184 15.65 -32.09 -2.18
CA TRP A 184 17.04 -31.76 -2.46
C TRP A 184 17.84 -31.76 -1.15
N THR A 185 19.12 -32.14 -1.23
CA THR A 185 20.05 -32.12 -0.09
C THR A 185 20.84 -30.82 0.01
N CYS A 186 21.11 -30.21 -1.14
CA CYS A 186 21.75 -28.90 -1.30
C CYS A 186 21.19 -28.23 -2.56
N TRP A 187 21.46 -26.93 -2.73
CA TRP A 187 20.96 -26.13 -3.85
C TRP A 187 22.06 -25.77 -4.86
N ASP A 188 22.55 -26.79 -5.57
CA ASP A 188 23.52 -26.63 -6.65
C ASP A 188 22.85 -26.31 -8.01
N GLN A 189 23.64 -26.28 -9.10
CA GLN A 189 23.12 -25.97 -10.43
C GLN A 189 22.09 -26.98 -10.94
N ASP A 190 22.23 -28.26 -10.59
CA ASP A 190 21.34 -29.32 -11.05
C ASP A 190 20.04 -29.32 -10.26
N ALA A 191 20.11 -29.19 -8.92
CA ALA A 191 18.95 -28.96 -8.06
C ALA A 191 18.17 -27.72 -8.51
N MET A 192 18.86 -26.63 -8.84
CA MET A 192 18.21 -25.42 -9.36
C MET A 192 17.53 -25.69 -10.70
N ARG A 193 18.18 -26.32 -11.69
CA ARG A 193 17.56 -26.62 -13.00
C ARG A 193 16.29 -27.47 -12.85
N GLN A 194 16.30 -28.43 -11.92
CA GLN A 194 15.17 -29.33 -11.69
C GLN A 194 14.03 -28.68 -10.90
N ASN A 195 14.34 -27.81 -9.93
CA ASN A 195 13.38 -27.36 -8.92
C ASN A 195 13.05 -25.86 -8.98
N VAL A 196 13.73 -25.04 -9.79
CA VAL A 196 13.42 -23.60 -9.89
C VAL A 196 11.97 -23.34 -10.33
N ASN A 197 11.41 -24.25 -11.13
CA ASN A 197 10.03 -24.18 -11.61
C ASN A 197 8.98 -24.44 -10.52
N LEU A 198 9.40 -24.88 -9.33
CA LEU A 198 8.55 -25.00 -8.13
C LEU A 198 8.41 -23.67 -7.38
N ILE A 199 8.87 -22.56 -7.96
CA ILE A 199 8.73 -21.24 -7.38
C ILE A 199 7.90 -20.40 -8.34
N ALA A 200 6.97 -19.62 -7.80
CA ALA A 200 6.29 -18.56 -8.52
C ALA A 200 6.73 -17.21 -7.95
N ARG A 201 6.70 -16.15 -8.75
CA ARG A 201 7.06 -14.80 -8.31
C ARG A 201 5.89 -13.85 -8.45
N ILE A 202 5.55 -13.14 -7.37
CA ILE A 202 4.74 -11.92 -7.49
C ILE A 202 5.64 -10.83 -8.07
N ALA A 203 5.39 -10.46 -9.32
CA ALA A 203 6.16 -9.42 -10.00
C ALA A 203 5.64 -8.01 -9.66
N ARG A 204 4.31 -7.87 -9.52
CA ARG A 204 3.66 -6.58 -9.24
C ARG A 204 2.41 -6.78 -8.40
N VAL A 205 2.17 -5.85 -7.48
CA VAL A 205 0.89 -5.66 -6.80
C VAL A 205 0.54 -4.19 -6.92
N VAL A 206 -0.62 -3.89 -7.49
CA VAL A 206 -1.06 -2.51 -7.71
C VAL A 206 -2.46 -2.36 -7.13
N VAL A 207 -2.64 -1.31 -6.33
CA VAL A 207 -3.94 -0.88 -5.82
C VAL A 207 -4.09 0.59 -6.15
N ALA A 208 -5.25 0.95 -6.72
CA ALA A 208 -5.58 2.31 -7.09
C ALA A 208 -5.56 3.23 -5.84
N PRO A 209 -5.00 4.46 -5.95
CA PRO A 209 -4.76 5.37 -4.82
C PRO A 209 -5.94 5.59 -3.86
N GLU A 210 -7.14 5.73 -4.42
CA GLU A 210 -8.37 6.03 -3.70
C GLU A 210 -8.74 4.90 -2.71
N PHE A 211 -8.44 3.66 -3.09
CA PHE A 211 -8.80 2.44 -2.36
C PHE A 211 -7.67 1.92 -1.44
N ARG A 212 -6.54 2.62 -1.36
CA ARG A 212 -5.45 2.25 -0.44
C ARG A 212 -5.90 2.42 1.01
N GLY A 213 -5.57 1.45 1.85
CA GLY A 213 -6.06 1.36 3.24
C GLY A 213 -7.21 0.38 3.44
N LEU A 214 -7.89 -0.07 2.37
CA LEU A 214 -8.91 -1.12 2.43
C LEU A 214 -8.35 -2.54 2.64
N GLY A 215 -7.03 -2.72 2.65
CA GLY A 215 -6.40 -4.04 2.74
C GLY A 215 -6.41 -4.83 1.43
N LEU A 216 -6.77 -4.21 0.29
CA LEU A 216 -6.85 -4.86 -1.02
C LEU A 216 -5.53 -5.47 -1.50
N ALA A 217 -4.38 -4.91 -1.11
CA ALA A 217 -3.08 -5.49 -1.43
C ALA A 217 -2.95 -6.90 -0.82
N ARG A 218 -3.40 -7.08 0.43
CA ARG A 218 -3.45 -8.40 1.07
C ARG A 218 -4.43 -9.32 0.36
N THR A 219 -5.63 -8.82 0.03
CA THR A 219 -6.63 -9.59 -0.73
C THR A 219 -6.06 -10.13 -2.04
N LEU A 220 -5.38 -9.27 -2.81
CA LEU A 220 -4.72 -9.64 -4.06
C LEU A 220 -3.60 -10.68 -3.84
N ILE A 221 -2.78 -10.53 -2.79
CA ILE A 221 -1.72 -11.48 -2.46
C ILE A 221 -2.30 -12.84 -2.05
N GLU A 222 -3.36 -12.88 -1.24
CA GLU A 222 -4.02 -14.14 -0.85
C GLU A 222 -4.69 -14.82 -2.05
N ALA A 223 -5.31 -14.05 -2.95
CA ALA A 223 -5.81 -14.56 -4.22
C ALA A 223 -4.67 -15.12 -5.08
N ALA A 224 -3.52 -14.43 -5.14
CA ALA A 224 -2.32 -14.93 -5.84
C ALA A 224 -1.80 -16.23 -5.22
N LYS A 225 -1.78 -16.39 -3.89
CA LYS A 225 -1.41 -17.64 -3.21
C LYS A 225 -2.36 -18.77 -3.60
N ARG A 226 -3.68 -18.54 -3.57
CA ARG A 226 -4.69 -19.54 -3.97
C ARG A 226 -4.57 -19.91 -5.45
N PHE A 227 -4.40 -18.92 -6.32
CA PHE A 227 -4.13 -19.15 -7.74
C PHE A 227 -2.84 -19.94 -7.95
N SER A 228 -1.76 -19.61 -7.23
CA SER A 228 -0.50 -20.33 -7.33
C SER A 228 -0.63 -21.79 -6.88
N ARG A 229 -1.39 -22.07 -5.82
CA ARG A 229 -1.65 -23.43 -5.31
C ARG A 229 -2.49 -24.29 -6.25
N THR A 230 -3.40 -23.67 -7.01
CA THR A 230 -4.46 -24.41 -7.75
C THR A 230 -4.29 -24.36 -9.26
N ARG A 231 -3.66 -23.32 -9.81
CA ARG A 231 -3.63 -23.02 -11.25
C ARG A 231 -2.22 -22.78 -11.79
N TRP A 232 -1.35 -22.11 -11.02
CA TRP A 232 0.01 -21.85 -11.49
C TRP A 232 0.76 -23.16 -11.68
N HIS A 233 1.42 -23.28 -12.82
CA HIS A 233 2.29 -24.41 -13.08
C HIS A 233 3.33 -24.07 -14.15
N ILE A 234 4.44 -24.78 -14.12
CA ILE A 234 5.44 -24.80 -15.20
C ILE A 234 5.69 -26.27 -15.53
N ALA A 235 5.48 -26.65 -16.80
CA ALA A 235 5.60 -28.04 -17.26
C ALA A 235 4.79 -29.06 -16.43
N GLY A 236 3.56 -28.68 -16.02
CA GLY A 236 2.67 -29.56 -15.24
C GLY A 236 2.97 -29.61 -13.74
N ARG A 237 4.01 -28.91 -13.25
CA ARG A 237 4.38 -28.90 -11.83
C ARG A 237 3.92 -27.63 -11.15
N ARG A 238 3.23 -27.77 -10.01
CA ARG A 238 2.74 -26.65 -9.19
C ARG A 238 3.85 -26.09 -8.28
N PRO A 239 3.84 -24.80 -7.96
CA PRO A 239 4.85 -24.21 -7.09
C PRO A 239 4.67 -24.69 -5.64
N LEU A 240 5.78 -24.73 -4.92
CA LEU A 240 5.87 -24.91 -3.47
C LEU A 240 6.07 -23.58 -2.74
N PHE A 241 6.69 -22.61 -3.41
CA PHE A 241 7.02 -21.31 -2.83
C PHE A 241 6.52 -20.16 -3.72
N LEU A 242 6.19 -19.05 -3.07
CA LEU A 242 5.89 -17.77 -3.72
C LEU A 242 6.93 -16.74 -3.25
N GLU A 243 7.61 -16.10 -4.18
CA GLU A 243 8.63 -15.07 -3.90
C GLU A 243 8.14 -13.67 -4.29
N ILE A 244 8.62 -12.65 -3.57
CA ILE A 244 8.44 -11.24 -3.95
C ILE A 244 9.68 -10.44 -3.59
N SER A 245 10.08 -9.55 -4.50
CA SER A 245 11.17 -8.61 -4.30
C SER A 245 10.84 -7.28 -4.96
N ALA A 246 10.90 -6.21 -4.18
CA ALA A 246 10.63 -4.86 -4.64
C ALA A 246 11.39 -3.83 -3.80
N GLU A 247 11.84 -2.75 -4.43
CA GLU A 247 12.53 -1.63 -3.77
C GLU A 247 11.68 -1.03 -2.63
N MET A 248 10.38 -0.90 -2.86
CA MET A 248 9.41 -0.33 -1.91
C MET A 248 9.31 -1.14 -0.60
N LEU A 249 9.58 -2.44 -0.63
CA LEU A 249 9.54 -3.32 0.55
C LEU A 249 10.63 -2.99 1.59
N ASN A 250 11.62 -2.15 1.25
CA ASN A 250 12.58 -1.63 2.24
C ASN A 250 11.88 -0.72 3.26
N TYR A 251 10.77 -0.12 2.86
CA TYR A 251 10.11 0.95 3.61
C TYR A 251 8.68 0.59 3.99
N ILE A 252 7.96 -0.08 3.07
CA ILE A 252 6.56 -0.44 3.19
C ILE A 252 6.42 -1.96 3.18
N ASP A 253 6.13 -2.54 4.34
CA ASP A 253 5.83 -3.96 4.44
C ASP A 253 4.32 -4.21 4.33
N PHE A 254 3.89 -4.64 3.15
CA PHE A 254 2.51 -5.03 2.85
C PHE A 254 2.35 -6.55 2.64
N VAL A 255 3.43 -7.32 2.74
CA VAL A 255 3.47 -8.75 2.39
C VAL A 255 3.52 -9.65 3.62
N SER A 256 4.12 -9.20 4.72
CA SER A 256 4.26 -10.01 5.93
C SER A 256 2.90 -10.41 6.53
N ALA A 257 1.90 -9.53 6.43
CA ALA A 257 0.53 -9.83 6.89
C ALA A 257 -0.16 -10.95 6.06
N ALA A 258 0.40 -11.31 4.90
CA ALA A 258 -0.04 -12.41 4.04
C ALA A 258 0.83 -13.67 4.19
N GLY A 259 1.71 -13.72 5.20
CA GLY A 259 2.55 -14.89 5.51
C GLY A 259 3.90 -14.93 4.79
N PHE A 260 4.32 -13.82 4.17
CA PHE A 260 5.67 -13.72 3.62
C PHE A 260 6.70 -13.46 4.72
N VAL A 261 7.85 -14.12 4.65
CA VAL A 261 8.98 -13.94 5.57
C VAL A 261 10.16 -13.32 4.85
N LEU A 262 10.87 -12.41 5.53
CA LEU A 262 12.10 -11.81 5.00
C LEU A 262 13.21 -12.88 5.02
N VAL A 263 13.68 -13.28 3.84
CA VAL A 263 14.76 -14.26 3.70
C VAL A 263 16.12 -13.57 3.68
N GLY A 264 16.22 -12.41 3.04
CA GLY A 264 17.45 -11.63 2.97
C GLY A 264 17.34 -10.44 2.02
N LYS A 265 18.49 -9.91 1.59
CA LYS A 265 18.57 -8.89 0.53
C LYS A 265 19.29 -9.45 -0.69
N THR A 266 18.78 -9.18 -1.89
CA THR A 266 19.42 -9.61 -3.14
C THR A 266 20.83 -9.03 -3.23
N GLU A 267 21.73 -9.73 -3.92
CA GLU A 267 22.98 -9.09 -4.31
C GLU A 267 22.67 -7.97 -5.31
N GLY A 268 23.13 -6.76 -5.02
CA GLY A 268 23.21 -5.72 -6.03
C GLY A 268 24.16 -6.16 -7.15
N ASN A 269 24.28 -5.34 -8.19
CA ASN A 269 25.23 -5.60 -9.29
C ASN A 269 26.59 -4.89 -9.09
N LEU A 270 26.82 -4.28 -7.93
CA LEU A 270 27.81 -3.24 -7.70
C LEU A 270 29.25 -3.62 -8.10
N GLN A 271 29.80 -4.71 -7.58
CA GLN A 271 31.16 -5.16 -7.89
C GLN A 271 31.29 -5.74 -9.31
N ARG A 272 30.23 -6.38 -9.81
CA ARG A 272 30.22 -7.05 -11.12
C ARG A 272 30.13 -6.05 -12.27
N ILE A 273 29.34 -4.98 -12.14
CA ILE A 273 29.19 -3.93 -13.16
C ILE A 273 30.56 -3.36 -13.53
N VAL A 274 31.36 -2.99 -12.53
CA VAL A 274 32.64 -2.32 -12.74
C VAL A 274 33.55 -3.21 -13.58
N SER A 275 33.69 -4.48 -13.18
CA SER A 275 34.50 -5.46 -13.92
C SER A 275 33.99 -5.66 -15.35
N ASP A 276 32.68 -5.82 -15.53
CA ASP A 276 32.04 -5.96 -16.84
C ASP A 276 32.30 -4.73 -17.74
N LEU A 277 32.16 -3.51 -17.21
CA LEU A 277 32.37 -2.27 -17.96
C LEU A 277 33.84 -2.09 -18.38
N ILE A 278 34.79 -2.43 -17.51
CA ILE A 278 36.23 -2.40 -17.81
C ILE A 278 36.54 -3.37 -18.96
N GLN A 279 35.99 -4.58 -18.93
CA GLN A 279 36.20 -5.58 -19.99
C GLN A 279 35.58 -5.14 -21.32
N MET A 280 34.38 -4.55 -21.30
CA MET A 280 33.72 -4.04 -22.51
C MET A 280 34.50 -2.89 -23.17
N ARG A 281 35.04 -1.96 -22.37
CA ARG A 281 35.86 -0.86 -22.90
C ARG A 281 37.15 -1.37 -23.55
N LYS A 282 37.74 -2.45 -23.02
CA LYS A 282 38.92 -3.12 -23.60
C LYS A 282 38.60 -3.94 -24.87
N GLY A 283 37.37 -3.85 -25.40
CA GLY A 283 36.95 -4.57 -26.60
C GLY A 283 36.78 -6.08 -26.41
N GLN A 284 36.80 -6.58 -25.17
CA GLN A 284 36.63 -8.00 -24.89
C GLN A 284 35.14 -8.37 -24.96
N LYS A 285 34.83 -9.46 -25.67
CA LYS A 285 33.49 -10.04 -25.67
C LYS A 285 33.25 -10.72 -24.32
N ILE A 286 32.29 -10.21 -23.55
CA ILE A 286 31.81 -10.87 -22.34
C ILE A 286 31.05 -12.13 -22.76
N ASN A 287 31.52 -13.31 -22.34
CA ASN A 287 30.92 -14.63 -22.62
C ASN A 287 29.61 -14.90 -21.85
N SER A 288 28.82 -13.86 -21.54
CA SER A 288 27.54 -14.01 -20.84
C SER A 288 26.43 -13.47 -21.74
N GLY A 289 25.36 -14.25 -21.92
CA GLY A 289 24.20 -13.93 -22.77
C GLY A 289 23.38 -12.70 -22.38
N ILE A 290 23.92 -11.78 -21.57
CA ILE A 290 23.28 -10.55 -21.07
C ILE A 290 24.02 -9.32 -21.65
N MET A 291 24.41 -9.36 -22.94
CA MET A 291 25.09 -8.24 -23.60
C MET A 291 24.24 -6.96 -23.64
N THR A 292 22.91 -7.06 -23.69
CA THR A 292 22.01 -5.90 -23.87
C THR A 292 21.93 -4.98 -22.66
N LEU A 293 21.96 -5.54 -21.43
CA LEU A 293 21.88 -4.74 -20.20
C LEU A 293 23.22 -4.08 -19.87
N GLN A 294 24.33 -4.79 -20.06
CA GLN A 294 25.68 -4.26 -19.86
C GLN A 294 25.99 -3.15 -20.88
N GLN A 295 25.56 -3.31 -22.15
CA GLN A 295 25.62 -2.25 -23.15
C GLN A 295 24.76 -1.03 -22.78
N LYS A 296 23.59 -1.25 -22.17
CA LYS A 296 22.75 -0.14 -21.66
C LYS A 296 23.49 0.65 -20.57
N TYR A 297 24.20 -0.04 -19.67
CA TYR A 297 25.00 0.61 -18.62
C TYR A 297 26.16 1.43 -19.22
N LEU A 298 26.90 0.84 -20.16
CA LEU A 298 28.01 1.52 -20.84
C LEU A 298 27.52 2.81 -21.53
N ARG A 299 26.44 2.73 -22.32
CA ARG A 299 25.84 3.90 -22.98
C ARG A 299 25.39 4.98 -22.00
N SER A 300 24.86 4.59 -20.85
CA SER A 300 24.45 5.54 -19.79
C SER A 300 25.64 6.29 -19.21
N LEU A 301 26.77 5.61 -19.00
CA LEU A 301 28.00 6.24 -18.51
C LEU A 301 28.71 7.07 -19.57
N GLU A 302 28.77 6.60 -20.83
CA GLU A 302 29.29 7.39 -21.96
C GLU A 302 28.51 8.68 -22.17
N LYS A 303 27.18 8.64 -21.98
CA LYS A 303 26.34 9.84 -21.99
C LYS A 303 26.75 10.79 -20.85
N TYR A 304 26.90 10.28 -19.62
CA TYR A 304 27.35 11.11 -18.50
C TYR A 304 28.72 11.75 -18.75
N CYS A 305 29.69 11.00 -19.28
CA CYS A 305 31.01 11.51 -19.61
C CYS A 305 30.95 12.65 -20.63
N ARG A 306 30.12 12.51 -21.69
CA ARG A 306 29.87 13.56 -22.68
C ARG A 306 29.23 14.80 -22.06
N ASP A 307 28.22 14.60 -21.22
CA ASP A 307 27.46 15.70 -20.61
C ASP A 307 28.28 16.46 -19.55
N SER A 308 29.17 15.77 -18.83
CA SER A 308 29.99 16.35 -17.75
C SER A 308 31.41 16.73 -18.15
N GLY A 309 31.86 16.37 -19.36
CA GLY A 309 33.24 16.55 -19.82
C GLY A 309 34.29 15.75 -19.03
N LYS A 310 33.88 14.71 -18.28
CA LYS A 310 34.78 13.89 -17.47
C LYS A 310 35.30 12.71 -18.28
N ASP A 311 36.54 12.30 -18.02
CA ASP A 311 37.08 11.08 -18.61
C ASP A 311 36.38 9.83 -18.05
N PHE A 312 36.22 8.82 -18.89
CA PHE A 312 35.51 7.59 -18.52
C PHE A 312 36.24 6.80 -17.42
N ASP A 313 37.58 6.82 -17.36
CA ASP A 313 38.33 6.15 -16.29
C ASP A 313 38.17 6.88 -14.95
N ASP A 314 38.03 8.21 -14.97
CA ASP A 314 37.71 8.99 -13.76
C ASP A 314 36.29 8.67 -13.28
N VAL A 315 35.33 8.54 -14.20
CA VAL A 315 33.94 8.15 -13.88
C VAL A 315 33.87 6.71 -13.36
N LEU A 316 34.64 5.79 -13.91
CA LEU A 316 34.75 4.41 -13.42
C LEU A 316 35.34 4.36 -12.01
N ARG A 317 36.46 5.06 -11.75
CA ARG A 317 37.04 5.16 -10.40
C ARG A 317 36.06 5.76 -9.41
N ARG A 318 35.36 6.83 -9.81
CA ARG A 318 34.30 7.42 -8.99
C ARG A 318 33.18 6.42 -8.70
N LEU A 319 32.79 5.60 -9.67
CA LEU A 319 31.79 4.55 -9.51
C LEU A 319 32.28 3.45 -8.55
N GLU A 320 33.55 3.04 -8.64
CA GLU A 320 34.19 2.11 -7.71
C GLU A 320 34.19 2.63 -6.27
N ASP A 321 34.57 3.89 -6.06
CA ASP A 321 34.56 4.53 -4.73
C ASP A 321 33.16 4.55 -4.11
N VAL A 322 32.17 4.91 -4.92
CA VAL A 322 30.75 4.91 -4.52
C VAL A 322 30.31 3.51 -4.10
N VAL A 323 30.63 2.50 -4.91
CA VAL A 323 30.27 1.09 -4.66
C VAL A 323 30.88 0.56 -3.36
N ASN A 324 32.09 1.00 -3.01
CA ASN A 324 32.81 0.54 -1.82
C ASN A 324 32.45 1.33 -0.54
N THR A 325 31.62 2.36 -0.64
CA THR A 325 31.16 3.15 0.51
C THR A 325 30.02 2.42 1.24
N GLU A 326 29.92 2.53 2.57
CA GLU A 326 28.84 1.90 3.36
C GLU A 326 27.43 2.35 2.92
N ASN A 327 27.29 3.61 2.47
CA ASN A 327 26.06 4.15 1.90
C ASN A 327 26.32 4.81 0.54
N PRO A 328 26.35 4.02 -0.56
CA PRO A 328 26.67 4.53 -1.89
C PRO A 328 25.71 5.63 -2.34
N ALA A 329 24.42 5.53 -1.98
CA ALA A 329 23.40 6.50 -2.37
C ALA A 329 23.65 7.89 -1.76
N ALA A 330 24.10 7.96 -0.50
CA ALA A 330 24.39 9.21 0.19
C ALA A 330 25.70 9.87 -0.29
N SER A 331 26.61 9.09 -0.89
CA SER A 331 27.90 9.59 -1.37
C SER A 331 27.82 10.33 -2.71
N LEU A 332 26.70 10.23 -3.43
CA LEU A 332 26.52 10.74 -4.79
C LEU A 332 25.96 12.16 -4.78
N SER A 333 26.49 13.04 -5.65
CA SER A 333 25.81 14.31 -5.93
C SER A 333 24.49 14.08 -6.67
N PRO A 334 23.53 15.04 -6.71
CA PRO A 334 22.27 14.85 -7.42
C PRO A 334 22.43 14.49 -8.91
N THR A 335 23.42 15.07 -9.58
CA THR A 335 23.72 14.80 -11.00
C THR A 335 24.36 13.43 -11.20
N GLU A 336 25.27 13.03 -10.30
CA GLU A 336 25.84 11.69 -10.28
C GLU A 336 24.76 10.63 -9.99
N TRP A 337 23.87 10.89 -9.03
CA TRP A 337 22.79 9.98 -8.67
C TRP A 337 21.83 9.72 -9.84
N LEU A 338 21.41 10.76 -10.55
CA LEU A 338 20.55 10.63 -11.73
C LEU A 338 21.18 9.77 -12.84
N SER A 339 22.49 9.86 -12.99
CA SER A 339 23.24 9.18 -14.04
C SER A 339 23.58 7.74 -13.65
N PHE A 340 24.03 7.54 -12.40
CA PHE A 340 24.49 6.25 -11.91
C PHE A 340 23.35 5.35 -11.44
N ARG A 341 22.16 5.86 -11.07
CA ARG A 341 21.00 5.02 -10.70
C ARG A 341 20.55 4.06 -11.81
N ASN A 342 20.85 4.39 -13.07
CA ASN A 342 20.54 3.54 -14.23
C ASN A 342 21.52 2.36 -14.35
N VAL A 343 22.63 2.43 -13.63
CA VAL A 343 23.75 1.49 -13.66
C VAL A 343 23.77 0.70 -12.35
N ILE A 344 23.89 1.40 -11.22
CA ILE A 344 23.89 0.91 -9.84
C ILE A 344 22.53 0.34 -9.48
N ARG A 345 22.48 -0.94 -9.10
CA ARG A 345 21.32 -1.57 -8.46
C ARG A 345 21.65 -1.91 -7.02
N PHE A 346 20.84 -1.37 -6.12
CA PHE A 346 20.93 -1.64 -4.70
C PHE A 346 20.31 -3.00 -4.34
N PRO A 347 20.79 -3.65 -3.27
CA PRO A 347 20.16 -4.83 -2.69
C PRO A 347 18.67 -4.61 -2.40
N LEU A 348 17.83 -5.50 -2.94
CA LEU A 348 16.38 -5.48 -2.70
C LEU A 348 16.02 -6.46 -1.59
N PRO A 349 15.11 -6.11 -0.69
CA PRO A 349 14.60 -7.08 0.27
C PRO A 349 13.83 -8.17 -0.48
N TYR A 350 14.11 -9.40 -0.10
CA TYR A 350 13.60 -10.60 -0.74
C TYR A 350 12.79 -11.40 0.26
N TYR A 351 11.51 -11.54 -0.03
CA TYR A 351 10.54 -12.22 0.80
C TYR A 351 10.06 -13.50 0.13
N MET A 352 9.76 -14.52 0.93
CA MET A 352 9.25 -15.79 0.46
C MET A 352 8.09 -16.27 1.33
N CYS A 353 7.15 -17.01 0.75
CA CYS A 353 6.01 -17.60 1.43
C CYS A 353 5.87 -19.07 1.00
N GLY A 354 5.59 -19.96 1.95
CA GLY A 354 5.27 -21.35 1.69
C GLY A 354 3.84 -21.48 1.17
N LEU A 355 3.60 -22.40 0.24
CA LEU A 355 2.27 -22.66 -0.31
C LEU A 355 1.57 -23.86 0.35
N ASP A 356 2.21 -24.52 1.31
CA ASP A 356 1.66 -25.60 2.13
C ASP A 356 2.37 -25.66 3.50
N ASP A 357 1.86 -26.49 4.40
CA ASP A 357 2.36 -26.56 5.78
C ASP A 357 3.85 -26.98 5.85
N ALA A 358 4.28 -27.90 4.97
CA ALA A 358 5.66 -28.38 4.93
C ALA A 358 6.65 -27.29 4.51
N THR A 359 6.27 -26.47 3.53
CA THR A 359 7.08 -25.34 3.06
C THR A 359 7.05 -24.17 4.04
N GLU A 360 5.93 -23.95 4.74
CA GLU A 360 5.83 -22.98 5.83
C GLU A 360 6.74 -23.36 7.02
N GLU A 361 6.76 -24.63 7.41
CA GLU A 361 7.66 -25.14 8.47
C GLU A 361 9.14 -25.01 8.08
N TYR A 362 9.48 -25.34 6.83
CA TYR A 362 10.82 -25.14 6.30
C TYR A 362 11.28 -23.68 6.40
N LEU A 363 10.42 -22.73 6.01
CA LEU A 363 10.72 -21.30 6.14
C LEU A 363 10.82 -20.87 7.60
N ALA A 364 9.98 -21.36 8.50
CA ALA A 364 10.05 -21.03 9.92
C ALA A 364 11.38 -21.48 10.55
N LYS A 365 11.93 -22.62 10.08
CA LYS A 365 13.18 -23.18 10.58
C LYS A 365 14.43 -22.47 10.05
N PHE A 366 14.46 -22.12 8.77
CA PHE A 366 15.68 -21.65 8.09
C PHE A 366 15.66 -20.17 7.66
N ALA A 367 14.49 -19.54 7.54
CA ALA A 367 14.41 -18.11 7.24
C ALA A 367 14.66 -17.26 8.50
N ASN A 368 15.12 -16.02 8.31
CA ASN A 368 15.45 -15.08 9.38
C ASN A 368 14.18 -14.51 10.06
N TYR A 369 13.47 -15.34 10.82
CA TYR A 369 12.15 -15.03 11.39
C TYR A 369 12.16 -13.89 12.44
N LYS A 370 13.31 -13.59 13.05
CA LYS A 370 13.43 -12.63 14.16
C LYS A 370 13.44 -11.15 13.74
N SER A 371 13.86 -10.81 12.51
CA SER A 371 14.09 -9.41 12.10
C SER A 371 12.81 -8.65 11.69
N SER A 372 11.83 -9.32 11.10
CA SER A 372 10.59 -8.70 10.60
C SER A 372 9.64 -8.24 11.72
N ARG A 373 9.55 -9.01 12.81
CA ARG A 373 8.62 -8.76 13.92
C ARG A 373 9.07 -7.65 14.86
N GLU A 374 10.39 -7.46 15.01
CA GLU A 374 10.95 -6.42 15.89
C GLU A 374 10.90 -5.01 15.27
N GLN A 375 11.12 -4.88 13.96
CA GLN A 375 11.05 -3.58 13.28
C GLN A 375 9.62 -3.01 13.25
N SER A 376 8.60 -3.87 13.11
CA SER A 376 7.18 -3.46 13.13
C SER A 376 6.73 -2.91 14.49
N ARG A 377 7.16 -3.55 15.60
CA ARG A 377 6.72 -3.21 16.96
C ARG A 377 7.36 -1.96 17.54
N LYS A 378 8.59 -1.61 17.14
CA LYS A 378 9.33 -0.48 17.71
C LYS A 378 8.92 0.90 17.16
N ARG A 379 8.21 0.98 16.02
CA ARG A 379 8.05 2.23 15.26
C ARG A 379 7.06 3.25 15.85
N PHE A 380 6.15 2.86 16.73
CA PHE A 380 5.24 3.79 17.40
C PHE A 380 5.02 3.33 18.84
N ARG A 381 5.66 3.99 19.81
CA ARG A 381 5.48 3.67 21.22
C ARG A 381 4.08 4.08 21.68
N GLY A 382 3.46 3.23 22.50
CA GLY A 382 2.21 3.56 23.19
C GLY A 382 2.45 4.68 24.19
N SER A 383 1.58 5.70 24.18
CA SER A 383 1.58 6.74 25.22
C SER A 383 0.77 6.27 26.44
N ALA A 384 1.26 6.58 27.65
CA ALA A 384 0.53 6.38 28.91
C ALA A 384 -0.25 7.64 29.31
N ALA A 385 -0.80 8.36 28.33
CA ALA A 385 -1.47 9.63 28.55
C ALA A 385 -2.75 9.49 29.40
N SER A 386 -2.93 10.43 30.32
CA SER A 386 -4.19 10.62 31.04
C SER A 386 -4.51 12.11 31.12
N LEU A 387 -5.76 12.47 30.86
CA LEU A 387 -6.27 13.83 30.94
C LEU A 387 -7.44 13.85 31.92
N ARG A 388 -7.35 14.74 32.94
CA ARG A 388 -8.39 14.95 33.95
C ARG A 388 -8.60 16.44 34.19
N LEU A 389 -9.71 16.98 33.70
CA LEU A 389 -10.11 18.38 33.91
C LEU A 389 -11.51 18.39 34.54
N LYS A 390 -11.73 19.20 35.58
CA LYS A 390 -13.03 19.29 36.25
C LYS A 390 -13.68 20.65 36.08
N GLY A 391 -14.98 20.67 35.86
CA GLY A 391 -15.82 21.86 35.83
C GLY A 391 -15.43 22.85 34.74
N MET A 392 -14.93 22.39 33.61
CA MET A 392 -14.49 23.25 32.52
C MET A 392 -15.67 24.03 31.94
N ARG A 393 -15.55 25.35 31.92
CA ARG A 393 -16.56 26.28 31.44
C ARG A 393 -15.90 27.36 30.60
N VAL A 394 -16.52 27.64 29.45
CA VAL A 394 -16.09 28.70 28.54
C VAL A 394 -17.23 29.67 28.29
N SER A 395 -16.94 30.96 28.49
CA SER A 395 -17.84 32.08 28.17
C SER A 395 -17.13 33.09 27.28
N THR A 396 -17.87 33.76 26.42
CA THR A 396 -17.37 34.93 25.68
C THR A 396 -17.67 36.19 26.48
N ASN A 397 -16.80 37.19 26.32
CA ASN A 397 -16.93 38.51 26.88
C ASN A 397 -16.71 39.52 25.75
N TYR A 398 -17.81 40.09 25.25
CA TYR A 398 -17.77 41.05 24.14
C TYR A 398 -18.07 42.45 24.66
N LYS A 399 -17.11 43.36 24.51
CA LYS A 399 -17.33 44.77 24.83
C LYS A 399 -18.21 45.39 23.76
N ILE A 400 -19.40 45.84 24.14
CA ILE A 400 -20.38 46.42 23.22
C ILE A 400 -19.82 47.76 22.71
N PRO A 401 -19.59 47.93 21.40
CA PRO A 401 -19.12 49.20 20.85
C PRO A 401 -20.17 50.29 21.08
N HIS A 402 -19.75 51.50 21.45
CA HIS A 402 -20.68 52.61 21.70
C HIS A 402 -21.02 53.40 20.43
N THR A 403 -21.66 52.73 19.46
CA THR A 403 -22.11 53.36 18.21
C THR A 403 -23.58 53.81 18.30
N ARG A 404 -24.03 54.68 17.38
CA ARG A 404 -25.44 55.09 17.32
C ARG A 404 -26.39 53.88 17.15
N TYR A 405 -26.01 52.92 16.32
CA TYR A 405 -26.86 51.75 16.02
C TYR A 405 -26.90 50.73 17.18
N THR A 406 -25.78 50.50 17.85
CA THR A 406 -25.74 49.63 19.03
C THR A 406 -26.55 50.21 20.18
N ARG A 407 -26.50 51.54 20.42
CA ARG A 407 -27.38 52.20 21.39
C ARG A 407 -28.86 52.05 21.05
N LEU A 408 -29.25 52.23 19.79
CA LEU A 408 -30.62 51.99 19.34
C LEU A 408 -31.09 50.55 19.65
N ILE A 409 -30.24 49.55 19.39
CA ILE A 409 -30.53 48.14 19.71
C ILE A 409 -30.62 47.94 21.23
N MET A 410 -29.69 48.53 22.00
CA MET A 410 -29.71 48.43 23.46
C MET A 410 -30.98 49.03 24.05
N ASP A 411 -31.42 50.19 23.57
CA ASP A 411 -32.67 50.84 24.02
C ASP A 411 -33.90 50.02 23.60
N ALA A 412 -33.92 49.52 22.35
CA ALA A 412 -35.04 48.74 21.81
C ALA A 412 -35.26 47.40 22.53
N PHE A 413 -34.18 46.76 22.99
CA PHE A 413 -34.23 45.46 23.68
C PHE A 413 -33.96 45.55 25.20
N GLY A 414 -33.84 46.77 25.75
CA GLY A 414 -33.59 47.01 27.17
C GLY A 414 -32.25 46.48 27.69
N ILE A 415 -31.24 46.36 26.83
CA ILE A 415 -29.91 45.84 27.19
C ILE A 415 -29.15 46.93 27.97
N LYS A 416 -28.73 46.59 29.21
CA LYS A 416 -27.97 47.48 30.08
C LYS A 416 -26.54 46.96 30.25
N GLY A 417 -25.56 47.87 30.27
CA GLY A 417 -24.14 47.55 30.44
C GLY A 417 -23.31 47.70 29.17
N ASP A 418 -21.99 47.60 29.30
CA ASP A 418 -20.99 47.73 28.24
C ASP A 418 -20.34 46.39 27.85
N LEU A 419 -20.71 45.31 28.55
CA LEU A 419 -20.18 43.97 28.38
C LEU A 419 -21.32 42.97 28.16
N LEU A 420 -21.24 42.25 27.04
CA LEU A 420 -22.09 41.12 26.74
C LEU A 420 -21.33 39.83 27.09
N GLN A 421 -21.72 39.19 28.18
CA GLN A 421 -21.22 37.86 28.55
C GLN A 421 -22.19 36.78 28.10
N GLN A 422 -21.69 35.81 27.33
CA GLN A 422 -22.48 34.69 26.86
C GLN A 422 -21.77 33.38 27.18
N LEU A 423 -22.49 32.45 27.83
CA LEU A 423 -21.98 31.09 28.05
C LEU A 423 -21.92 30.36 26.71
N VAL A 424 -20.73 29.86 26.34
CA VAL A 424 -20.57 29.02 25.15
C VAL A 424 -20.92 27.59 25.52
N PHE A 425 -20.29 27.04 26.57
CA PHE A 425 -20.58 25.71 27.12
C PHE A 425 -20.06 25.55 28.57
N GLY A 426 -20.56 24.51 29.25
CA GLY A 426 -20.07 24.04 30.55
C GLY A 426 -21.03 24.27 31.72
N PRO A 427 -20.68 23.84 32.95
CA PRO A 427 -19.46 23.12 33.31
C PRO A 427 -19.43 21.68 32.75
N ILE A 428 -18.25 21.16 32.46
CA ILE A 428 -18.03 19.78 32.01
C ILE A 428 -16.75 19.19 32.62
N ASP A 429 -16.82 17.92 33.02
CA ASP A 429 -15.68 17.14 33.49
C ASP A 429 -15.12 16.28 32.35
N PHE A 430 -13.81 16.32 32.12
CA PHE A 430 -13.10 15.47 31.18
C PHE A 430 -12.28 14.43 31.93
N GLU A 431 -12.54 13.15 31.62
CA GLU A 431 -11.69 12.04 32.02
C GLU A 431 -11.38 11.21 30.77
N ALA A 432 -10.13 11.25 30.31
CA ALA A 432 -9.67 10.51 29.14
C ALA A 432 -8.34 9.80 29.42
N SER A 433 -8.21 8.58 28.93
CA SER A 433 -6.99 7.77 29.01
C SER A 433 -6.50 7.36 27.63
N ALA A 434 -5.26 6.89 27.55
CA ALA A 434 -4.66 6.33 26.35
C ALA A 434 -5.63 5.47 25.52
N GLY A 435 -5.72 5.77 24.22
CA GLY A 435 -6.62 5.08 23.28
C GLY A 435 -8.06 5.59 23.27
N ASN A 436 -8.43 6.57 24.10
CA ASN A 436 -9.73 7.22 24.02
C ASN A 436 -9.84 8.07 22.74
N LEU A 437 -10.91 7.83 22.00
CA LEU A 437 -11.31 8.57 20.80
C LEU A 437 -12.66 9.22 21.08
N ILE A 438 -12.64 10.50 21.41
CA ILE A 438 -13.80 11.26 21.85
C ILE A 438 -14.32 12.06 20.68
N PHE A 439 -15.57 11.79 20.27
CA PHE A 439 -16.22 12.55 19.21
C PHE A 439 -17.02 13.71 19.80
N VAL A 440 -16.80 14.93 19.31
CA VAL A 440 -17.52 16.13 19.73
C VAL A 440 -18.62 16.42 18.70
N ALA A 441 -19.85 16.07 19.08
CA ALA A 441 -21.05 16.27 18.27
C ALA A 441 -21.77 17.58 18.64
N GLY A 442 -22.41 18.21 17.65
CA GLY A 442 -23.24 19.40 17.87
C GLY A 442 -23.47 20.17 16.58
N ALA A 443 -24.55 20.98 16.55
CA ALA A 443 -24.85 21.85 15.42
C ALA A 443 -23.70 22.84 15.10
N SER A 444 -23.70 23.42 13.90
CA SER A 444 -22.79 24.53 13.59
C SER A 444 -22.99 25.67 14.61
N GLY A 445 -21.90 26.26 15.08
CA GLY A 445 -21.94 27.28 16.13
C GLY A 445 -22.13 26.76 17.57
N SER A 446 -22.21 25.44 17.81
CA SER A 446 -22.37 24.88 19.18
C SER A 446 -21.12 24.98 20.07
N GLY A 447 -20.02 25.59 19.59
CA GLY A 447 -18.78 25.74 20.36
C GLY A 447 -17.77 24.60 20.22
N LYS A 448 -17.88 23.70 19.23
CA LYS A 448 -16.93 22.58 19.01
C LYS A 448 -15.47 23.04 18.89
N SER A 449 -15.20 23.98 17.98
CA SER A 449 -13.85 24.54 17.78
C SER A 449 -13.33 25.32 19.00
N VAL A 450 -14.24 25.95 19.76
CA VAL A 450 -13.91 26.64 21.01
C VAL A 450 -13.55 25.63 22.09
N LEU A 451 -14.25 24.49 22.14
CA LEU A 451 -13.94 23.40 23.05
C LEU A 451 -12.55 22.82 22.78
N LEU A 452 -12.23 22.53 21.51
CA LEU A 452 -10.90 22.02 21.16
C LEU A 452 -9.81 23.03 21.55
N ARG A 453 -10.02 24.33 21.29
CA ARG A 453 -9.08 25.39 21.73
C ARG A 453 -8.93 25.47 23.25
N ALA A 454 -10.00 25.25 24.01
CA ALA A 454 -9.93 25.22 25.47
C ALA A 454 -9.18 23.99 26.02
N LEU A 455 -9.14 22.89 25.26
CA LEU A 455 -8.36 21.70 25.61
C LEU A 455 -6.87 21.85 25.28
N ASP A 456 -6.51 22.79 24.42
CA ASP A 456 -5.13 23.14 24.11
C ASP A 456 -4.58 24.12 25.16
N PRO A 457 -3.53 23.74 25.93
CA PRO A 457 -2.91 24.65 26.91
C PRO A 457 -2.50 26.00 26.30
N ASP A 458 -2.13 26.02 25.02
CA ASP A 458 -1.68 27.22 24.30
C ASP A 458 -2.79 27.83 23.41
N GLY A 459 -4.01 27.27 23.42
CA GLY A 459 -5.04 27.58 22.42
C GLY A 459 -5.96 28.77 22.73
N VAL A 460 -5.96 29.26 23.98
CA VAL A 460 -6.87 30.32 24.44
C VAL A 460 -6.26 31.72 24.34
N SER A 461 -4.93 31.82 24.26
CA SER A 461 -4.21 33.10 24.17
C SER A 461 -4.51 33.93 22.92
N ASP A 462 -5.07 33.32 21.87
CA ASP A 462 -5.35 34.00 20.59
C ASP A 462 -6.67 34.80 20.57
N ASN A 463 -7.50 34.76 21.62
CA ASN A 463 -8.79 35.44 21.61
C ASN A 463 -9.12 36.07 22.97
N GLU A 464 -8.83 37.37 23.10
CA GLU A 464 -9.07 38.18 24.32
C GLU A 464 -10.54 38.15 24.80
N SER A 465 -11.47 37.75 23.94
CA SER A 465 -12.90 37.63 24.29
C SER A 465 -13.28 36.31 24.97
N LEU A 466 -12.42 35.29 25.03
CA LEU A 466 -12.74 33.99 25.63
C LEU A 466 -12.27 33.91 27.09
N ILE A 467 -13.18 33.57 28.00
CA ILE A 467 -12.90 33.31 29.41
C ILE A 467 -13.01 31.80 29.65
N LEU A 468 -11.90 31.16 30.01
CA LEU A 468 -11.81 29.75 30.37
C LEU A 468 -11.69 29.60 31.89
N SER A 469 -12.50 28.71 32.48
CA SER A 469 -12.43 28.36 33.90
C SER A 469 -12.53 26.85 34.10
N PHE A 470 -11.63 26.24 34.88
CA PHE A 470 -11.66 24.82 35.23
C PHE A 470 -10.82 24.56 36.49
N LYS A 471 -10.95 23.37 37.07
CA LYS A 471 -10.09 22.83 38.13
C LYS A 471 -9.21 21.72 37.56
N GLY A 472 -7.90 21.80 37.78
CA GLY A 472 -6.91 20.85 37.29
C GLY A 472 -5.68 21.55 36.71
N LYS A 473 -4.77 20.77 36.12
CA LYS A 473 -3.63 21.28 35.34
C LYS A 473 -3.66 20.67 33.95
N GLN A 474 -3.41 21.48 32.93
CA GLN A 474 -3.21 21.01 31.55
C GLN A 474 -1.72 20.72 31.32
N ASP A 475 -1.19 19.72 32.05
CA ASP A 475 0.21 19.30 31.95
C ASP A 475 0.38 18.22 30.88
N TYR A 476 0.07 18.58 29.64
CA TYR A 476 0.19 17.72 28.47
C TYR A 476 0.40 18.58 27.22
N SER A 477 1.12 18.05 26.23
CA SER A 477 1.23 18.69 24.92
C SER A 477 0.12 18.23 23.97
N VAL A 478 -0.18 19.08 23.00
CA VAL A 478 -1.25 18.86 22.02
C VAL A 478 -0.71 18.96 20.60
N ALA A 479 -1.13 18.03 19.74
CA ALA A 479 -0.96 18.15 18.31
C ALA A 479 -2.30 18.38 17.62
N TRP A 480 -2.33 19.38 16.74
CA TRP A 480 -3.48 19.65 15.90
C TRP A 480 -3.32 19.02 14.52
N LEU A 481 -4.42 18.53 13.96
CA LEU A 481 -4.49 18.25 12.53
C LEU A 481 -4.62 19.59 11.77
N LYS A 482 -3.51 20.11 11.25
CA LYS A 482 -3.44 21.39 10.53
C LYS A 482 -2.84 21.24 9.12
N PRO A 483 -3.23 22.09 8.16
CA PRO A 483 -2.56 22.17 6.86
C PRO A 483 -1.05 22.39 7.00
N ILE A 484 -0.28 21.78 6.10
CA ILE A 484 1.18 21.92 6.08
C ILE A 484 1.56 23.13 5.23
N ASN A 485 2.07 24.17 5.89
CA ASN A 485 2.54 25.38 5.22
C ASN A 485 4.01 25.21 4.83
N SER A 486 4.26 24.56 3.69
CA SER A 486 5.59 24.42 3.10
C SER A 486 5.52 24.21 1.59
N ASP A 487 6.45 24.85 0.87
CA ASP A 487 6.63 24.64 -0.57
C ASP A 487 7.59 23.48 -0.88
N LYS A 488 8.17 22.84 0.14
CA LYS A 488 8.99 21.64 -0.04
C LYS A 488 8.10 20.45 -0.42
N PRO A 489 8.63 19.46 -1.17
CA PRO A 489 8.01 18.15 -1.29
C PRO A 489 7.63 17.60 0.09
N ILE A 490 6.45 16.99 0.21
CA ILE A 490 5.98 16.49 1.51
C ILE A 490 6.96 15.51 2.15
N PHE A 491 7.66 14.71 1.31
CA PHE A 491 8.61 13.74 1.82
C PHE A 491 9.84 14.41 2.44
N ASP A 492 10.35 15.47 1.80
CA ASP A 492 11.47 16.26 2.33
C ASP A 492 11.05 16.96 3.62
N TYR A 493 9.87 17.59 3.63
CA TYR A 493 9.30 18.26 4.80
C TYR A 493 9.28 17.35 6.05
N PHE A 494 8.82 16.11 5.90
CA PHE A 494 8.80 15.15 6.99
C PHE A 494 10.19 14.58 7.31
N SER A 495 10.97 14.23 6.29
CA SER A 495 12.24 13.54 6.49
C SER A 495 13.29 14.42 7.14
N GLU A 496 13.28 15.74 6.87
CA GLU A 496 14.12 16.71 7.54
C GLU A 496 13.79 16.87 9.03
N ARG A 497 12.52 16.66 9.42
CA ARG A 497 12.06 16.81 10.81
C ARG A 497 12.17 15.53 11.63
N TYR A 498 12.08 14.38 10.97
CA TYR A 498 12.06 13.07 11.61
C TYR A 498 13.15 12.19 11.00
N SER A 499 12.81 11.30 10.08
CA SER A 499 13.75 10.54 9.27
C SER A 499 13.06 10.00 8.01
N PRO A 500 13.80 9.66 6.93
CA PRO A 500 13.21 9.03 5.75
C PRO A 500 12.40 7.76 6.06
N GLU A 501 12.89 6.92 6.97
CA GLU A 501 12.23 5.66 7.35
C GLU A 501 10.92 5.92 8.09
N ALA A 502 10.92 6.88 9.02
CA ALA A 502 9.72 7.30 9.73
C ALA A 502 8.70 7.92 8.77
N THR A 503 9.16 8.77 7.84
CA THR A 503 8.33 9.40 6.80
C THR A 503 7.65 8.36 5.92
N PHE A 504 8.41 7.40 5.36
CA PHE A 504 7.81 6.32 4.57
C PHE A 504 6.77 5.53 5.36
N ALA A 505 7.08 5.20 6.61
CA ALA A 505 6.16 4.44 7.47
C ALA A 505 4.87 5.24 7.74
N ALA A 506 4.97 6.52 8.08
CA ALA A 506 3.82 7.38 8.36
C ALA A 506 2.95 7.60 7.13
N LEU A 507 3.55 7.96 5.99
CA LEU A 507 2.83 8.14 4.72
C LEU A 507 2.15 6.85 4.26
N SER A 508 2.84 5.71 4.35
CA SER A 508 2.24 4.42 3.99
C SER A 508 1.07 4.04 4.90
N ASN A 509 1.21 4.30 6.21
CA ASN A 509 0.19 4.02 7.21
C ASN A 509 -1.11 4.83 7.04
N VAL A 510 -1.06 5.93 6.29
CA VAL A 510 -2.24 6.73 5.90
C VAL A 510 -2.69 6.46 4.47
N GLY A 511 -2.09 5.49 3.78
CA GLY A 511 -2.44 5.12 2.40
C GLY A 511 -1.82 6.02 1.33
N LEU A 512 -0.77 6.78 1.65
CA LEU A 512 0.06 7.49 0.68
C LEU A 512 1.28 6.64 0.36
N SER A 513 1.32 6.08 -0.84
CA SER A 513 2.42 5.19 -1.27
C SER A 513 2.81 5.43 -2.74
N GLU A 514 2.29 6.49 -3.36
CA GLU A 514 2.70 6.92 -4.68
C GLU A 514 4.00 7.72 -4.60
N ALA A 515 5.04 7.29 -5.31
CA ALA A 515 6.31 8.01 -5.39
C ALA A 515 6.11 9.48 -5.84
N PHE A 516 5.20 9.73 -6.79
CA PHE A 516 4.91 11.09 -7.26
C PHE A 516 4.26 11.99 -6.20
N VAL A 517 3.50 11.42 -5.26
CA VAL A 517 2.91 12.20 -4.18
C VAL A 517 3.99 12.67 -3.21
N PHE A 518 5.00 11.83 -2.97
CA PHE A 518 6.13 12.15 -2.08
C PHE A 518 6.97 13.33 -2.59
N LEU A 519 7.07 13.48 -3.91
CA LEU A 519 7.83 14.53 -4.59
C LEU A 519 7.05 15.84 -4.81
N LYS A 520 5.79 15.92 -4.39
CA LYS A 520 4.95 17.11 -4.56
C LYS A 520 4.90 17.94 -3.28
N PRO A 521 4.89 19.28 -3.38
CA PRO A 521 4.53 20.13 -2.26
C PRO A 521 3.09 19.90 -1.81
N PHE A 522 2.78 20.24 -0.55
CA PHE A 522 1.46 20.01 0.04
C PHE A 522 0.31 20.64 -0.79
N ASN A 523 0.53 21.84 -1.32
CA ASN A 523 -0.46 22.58 -2.13
C ASN A 523 -0.74 21.93 -3.50
N PHE A 524 0.11 21.02 -3.97
CA PHE A 524 -0.07 20.29 -5.24
C PHE A 524 -0.78 18.95 -5.06
N LEU A 525 -1.11 18.57 -3.83
CA LEU A 525 -1.85 17.37 -3.50
C LEU A 525 -3.36 17.58 -3.68
N SER A 526 -4.06 16.53 -4.09
CA SER A 526 -5.53 16.49 -4.04
C SER A 526 -6.04 16.62 -2.60
N ARG A 527 -7.31 16.98 -2.41
CA ARG A 527 -7.92 17.15 -1.08
C ARG A 527 -7.73 15.92 -0.16
N GLY A 528 -8.01 14.72 -0.67
CA GLY A 528 -7.79 13.47 0.07
C GLY A 528 -6.32 13.21 0.39
N GLN A 529 -5.41 13.51 -0.53
CA GLN A 529 -3.96 13.38 -0.28
C GLN A 529 -3.45 14.38 0.76
N ARG A 530 -3.92 15.63 0.74
CA ARG A 530 -3.62 16.63 1.77
C ARG A 530 -4.05 16.13 3.14
N TYR A 531 -5.27 15.61 3.26
CA TYR A 531 -5.77 15.11 4.52
C TYR A 531 -4.95 13.92 5.05
N ARG A 532 -4.63 12.96 4.18
CA ARG A 532 -3.75 11.84 4.54
C ARG A 532 -2.37 12.35 4.98
N ALA A 533 -1.79 13.33 4.29
CA ALA A 533 -0.52 13.95 4.68
C ALA A 533 -0.61 14.67 6.04
N MET A 534 -1.69 15.38 6.33
CA MET A 534 -1.94 15.98 7.65
C MET A 534 -2.04 14.91 8.75
N LEU A 535 -2.68 13.77 8.46
CA LEU A 535 -2.73 12.65 9.39
C LEU A 535 -1.35 11.99 9.56
N ALA A 536 -0.54 11.90 8.51
CA ALA A 536 0.83 11.41 8.61
C ALA A 536 1.69 12.31 9.49
N ASP A 537 1.54 13.64 9.36
CA ASP A 537 2.18 14.61 10.24
C ASP A 537 1.78 14.35 11.70
N LEU A 538 0.48 14.19 11.98
CA LEU A 538 -0.04 13.88 13.32
C LEU A 538 0.52 12.56 13.88
N LEU A 539 0.70 11.54 13.03
CA LEU A 539 1.28 10.24 13.42
C LEU A 539 2.76 10.32 13.76
N LEU A 540 3.50 11.24 13.15
CA LEU A 540 4.92 11.43 13.39
C LEU A 540 5.21 12.19 14.68
N ARG A 541 4.26 12.98 15.18
CA ARG A 541 4.48 13.75 16.39
C ARG A 541 4.27 12.94 17.68
N ASP A 542 4.92 13.37 18.76
CA ASP A 542 4.94 12.66 20.05
C ASP A 542 3.87 13.12 21.07
N GLU A 543 3.09 14.16 20.76
CA GLU A 543 2.14 14.75 21.69
C GLU A 543 1.01 13.77 22.06
N PRO A 544 0.74 13.55 23.36
CA PRO A 544 -0.20 12.55 23.84
C PRO A 544 -1.65 12.79 23.43
N VAL A 545 -2.00 14.06 23.19
CA VAL A 545 -3.36 14.51 22.87
C VAL A 545 -3.41 15.04 21.44
N TRP A 546 -4.33 14.50 20.65
CA TRP A 546 -4.60 14.93 19.27
C TRP A 546 -5.94 15.66 19.19
N LEU A 547 -5.93 16.85 18.62
CA LEU A 547 -7.14 17.64 18.37
C LEU A 547 -7.38 17.76 16.87
N ILE A 548 -8.59 17.41 16.46
CA ILE A 548 -8.99 17.43 15.06
C ILE A 548 -10.30 18.19 14.92
N ASP A 549 -10.25 19.33 14.25
CA ASP A 549 -11.41 20.14 13.93
C ASP A 549 -11.86 19.92 12.48
N GLU A 550 -13.15 20.10 12.21
CA GLU A 550 -13.79 19.88 10.90
C GLU A 550 -13.38 18.55 10.22
N PHE A 551 -13.48 17.46 10.97
CA PHE A 551 -13.03 16.15 10.51
C PHE A 551 -13.83 15.66 9.29
N CYS A 552 -13.11 15.36 8.20
CA CYS A 552 -13.64 14.87 6.92
C CYS A 552 -14.72 15.77 6.26
N SER A 553 -14.81 17.06 6.58
CA SER A 553 -15.84 17.97 6.02
C SER A 553 -15.83 18.05 4.49
N ASP A 554 -14.65 18.02 3.87
CA ASP A 554 -14.44 18.22 2.42
C ASP A 554 -14.08 16.94 1.64
N LEU A 555 -14.29 15.76 2.24
CA LEU A 555 -13.95 14.48 1.63
C LEU A 555 -15.20 13.74 1.13
N ASP A 556 -15.04 12.96 0.07
CA ASP A 556 -16.09 12.04 -0.36
C ASP A 556 -16.35 10.96 0.72
N PRO A 557 -17.56 10.38 0.76
CA PRO A 557 -17.93 9.43 1.82
C PRO A 557 -17.02 8.22 1.95
N LEU A 558 -16.47 7.70 0.85
CA LEU A 558 -15.60 6.53 0.88
C LEU A 558 -14.24 6.89 1.47
N SER A 559 -13.63 8.00 1.02
CA SER A 559 -12.39 8.52 1.58
C SER A 559 -12.52 8.83 3.07
N ALA A 560 -13.63 9.45 3.49
CA ALA A 560 -13.90 9.74 4.90
C ALA A 560 -13.99 8.47 5.75
N LYS A 561 -14.62 7.40 5.25
CA LYS A 561 -14.66 6.09 5.93
C LYS A 561 -13.28 5.46 6.07
N ILE A 562 -12.50 5.41 4.98
CA ILE A 562 -11.13 4.85 4.99
C ILE A 562 -10.26 5.60 6.00
N LEU A 563 -10.32 6.92 5.98
CA LEU A 563 -9.55 7.78 6.86
C LEU A 563 -9.97 7.64 8.33
N SER A 564 -11.28 7.59 8.61
CA SER A 564 -11.83 7.34 9.94
C SER A 564 -11.36 6.00 10.52
N HIS A 565 -11.34 4.96 9.68
CA HIS A 565 -10.82 3.65 10.06
C HIS A 565 -9.34 3.72 10.44
N ASN A 566 -8.53 4.39 9.61
CA ASN A 566 -7.10 4.54 9.84
C ASN A 566 -6.82 5.36 11.10
N LEU A 567 -7.52 6.49 11.30
CA LEU A 567 -7.40 7.32 12.50
C LEU A 567 -7.67 6.47 13.76
N ARG A 568 -8.83 5.79 13.82
CA ARG A 568 -9.20 4.93 14.95
C ARG A 568 -8.14 3.86 15.22
N ARG A 569 -7.71 3.16 14.16
CA ARG A 569 -6.69 2.11 14.26
C ARG A 569 -5.39 2.65 14.84
N HIS A 570 -4.98 3.86 14.43
CA HIS A 570 -3.77 4.49 14.94
C HIS A 570 -3.94 4.94 16.37
N VAL A 571 -5.02 5.62 16.75
CA VAL A 571 -5.30 6.05 18.14
C VAL A 571 -5.20 4.87 19.11
N LEU A 572 -5.83 3.74 18.75
CA LEU A 572 -5.79 2.51 19.57
C LEU A 572 -4.39 1.90 19.64
N ARG A 573 -3.62 1.95 18.55
CA ARG A 573 -2.28 1.36 18.47
C ARG A 573 -1.20 2.21 19.15
N THR A 574 -1.32 3.54 19.05
CA THR A 574 -0.37 4.51 19.62
C THR A 574 -0.73 4.90 21.05
N GLY A 575 -1.92 4.53 21.54
CA GLY A 575 -2.38 4.91 22.87
C GLY A 575 -2.55 6.42 23.05
N ARG A 576 -2.77 7.18 21.97
CA ARG A 576 -3.01 8.63 22.06
C ARG A 576 -4.45 8.90 22.50
N ILE A 577 -4.69 10.06 23.09
CA ILE A 577 -6.05 10.58 23.33
C ILE A 577 -6.39 11.43 22.12
N CYS A 578 -7.54 11.23 21.50
CA CYS A 578 -7.93 11.98 20.32
C CYS A 578 -9.33 12.57 20.46
N PHE A 579 -9.44 13.88 20.28
CA PHE A 579 -10.70 14.60 20.16
C PHE A 579 -10.98 14.92 18.70
N VAL A 580 -12.15 14.55 18.22
CA VAL A 580 -12.57 14.75 16.84
C VAL A 580 -13.86 15.54 16.82
N ALA A 581 -13.85 16.74 16.25
CA ALA A 581 -15.03 17.55 16.02
C ALA A 581 -15.41 17.51 14.54
N ALA A 582 -16.71 17.39 14.27
CA ALA A 582 -17.25 17.56 12.93
C ALA A 582 -18.71 18.01 12.97
N ALA A 583 -19.13 18.78 11.96
CA ALA A 583 -20.53 19.17 11.80
C ALA A 583 -21.39 18.05 11.18
N ASN A 584 -20.88 17.34 10.17
CA ASN A 584 -21.55 16.22 9.50
C ASN A 584 -20.69 14.95 9.58
N HIS A 585 -21.22 13.90 10.18
CA HIS A 585 -20.48 12.68 10.49
C HIS A 585 -21.27 11.39 10.22
N SER A 586 -22.51 11.48 9.73
CA SER A 586 -23.39 10.31 9.54
C SER A 586 -22.77 9.23 8.66
N HIS A 587 -21.95 9.65 7.69
CA HIS A 587 -21.35 8.78 6.68
C HIS A 587 -20.06 8.07 7.12
N TYR A 588 -19.46 8.39 8.27
CA TYR A 588 -18.23 7.73 8.73
C TYR A 588 -18.19 7.41 10.23
N ILE A 589 -19.11 7.95 11.04
CA ILE A 589 -19.11 7.76 12.51
C ILE A 589 -19.16 6.28 12.91
N ASP A 590 -19.79 5.46 12.08
CA ASP A 590 -19.93 4.01 12.21
C ASP A 590 -18.63 3.24 12.00
N VAL A 591 -17.71 3.82 11.24
CA VAL A 591 -16.34 3.36 11.02
C VAL A 591 -15.39 3.92 12.08
N LEU A 592 -15.55 5.21 12.41
CA LEU A 592 -14.77 5.89 13.45
C LEU A 592 -14.97 5.25 14.82
N ARG A 593 -16.20 4.81 15.14
CA ARG A 593 -16.58 4.13 16.40
C ARG A 593 -15.89 4.75 17.62
N PRO A 594 -16.20 6.01 17.93
CA PRO A 594 -15.59 6.70 19.06
C PRO A 594 -15.86 5.94 20.37
N THR A 595 -14.96 6.06 21.33
CA THR A 595 -15.11 5.46 22.66
C THR A 595 -16.20 6.15 23.45
N SER A 596 -16.36 7.47 23.26
CA SER A 596 -17.41 8.29 23.85
C SER A 596 -17.77 9.44 22.93
N VAL A 597 -18.99 9.96 23.08
CA VAL A 597 -19.47 11.12 22.33
C VAL A 597 -19.82 12.22 23.31
N LEU A 598 -19.27 13.40 23.07
CA LEU A 598 -19.61 14.62 23.78
C LEU A 598 -20.60 15.42 22.93
N VAL A 599 -21.83 15.54 23.39
CA VAL A 599 -22.88 16.33 22.73
C VAL A 599 -22.87 17.76 23.27
N LEU A 600 -22.55 18.71 22.40
CA LEU A 600 -22.62 20.14 22.67
C LEU A 600 -23.92 20.74 22.12
N SER A 601 -24.50 21.66 22.87
CA SER A 601 -25.66 22.45 22.48
C SER A 601 -25.45 23.87 22.99
N ALA A 602 -25.70 24.87 22.15
CA ALA A 602 -25.44 26.27 22.49
C ALA A 602 -26.22 26.66 23.75
N GLY A 603 -25.51 27.16 24.77
CA GLY A 603 -26.10 27.60 26.04
C GLY A 603 -26.64 26.49 26.96
N ALA A 604 -26.47 25.21 26.62
CA ALA A 604 -26.92 24.08 27.45
C ALA A 604 -25.74 23.32 28.08
N HIS A 605 -26.04 22.48 29.07
CA HIS A 605 -25.06 21.61 29.71
C HIS A 605 -24.59 20.51 28.73
N PRO A 606 -23.28 20.44 28.43
CA PRO A 606 -22.73 19.37 27.60
C PRO A 606 -22.96 18.00 28.26
N LYS A 607 -23.17 16.96 27.44
CA LYS A 607 -23.40 15.61 27.94
C LYS A 607 -22.47 14.61 27.27
N PHE A 608 -21.80 13.79 28.08
CA PHE A 608 -21.15 12.57 27.60
C PHE A 608 -22.19 11.46 27.47
N VAL A 609 -22.20 10.83 26.31
CA VAL A 609 -22.99 9.64 26.03
C VAL A 609 -22.09 8.55 25.46
N THR A 610 -22.48 7.29 25.64
CA THR A 610 -21.76 6.21 24.97
C THR A 610 -22.03 6.28 23.46
N TYR A 611 -21.11 5.75 22.65
CA TYR A 611 -21.35 5.66 21.20
C TYR A 611 -22.62 4.85 20.87
N LYS A 612 -22.96 3.84 21.67
CA LYS A 612 -24.18 3.03 21.50
C LYS A 612 -25.44 3.88 21.69
N ASP A 613 -25.48 4.68 22.76
CA ASP A 613 -26.63 5.52 23.09
C ASP A 613 -26.77 6.65 22.06
N TYR A 614 -25.65 7.28 21.69
CA TYR A 614 -25.62 8.28 20.63
C TYR A 614 -26.19 7.74 19.31
N ARG A 615 -25.80 6.51 18.92
CA ARG A 615 -26.31 5.86 17.71
C ARG A 615 -27.81 5.66 17.77
N ASN A 616 -28.35 5.20 18.90
CA ASN A 616 -29.76 4.89 19.06
C ASN A 616 -30.64 6.16 19.15
N GLU A 617 -30.17 7.20 19.83
CA GLU A 617 -30.98 8.38 20.14
C GLU A 617 -30.93 9.48 19.07
N PHE A 618 -29.77 9.67 18.42
CA PHE A 618 -29.52 10.86 17.57
C PHE A 618 -29.33 10.55 16.09
N LEU A 619 -28.79 9.38 15.72
CA LEU A 619 -28.55 9.03 14.31
C LEU A 619 -29.80 8.47 13.61
N TYR A 620 -30.62 7.65 14.31
CA TYR A 620 -31.80 6.99 13.72
C TYR A 620 -33.11 7.79 13.81
N LYS A 621 -33.11 8.97 14.43
CA LYS A 621 -34.30 9.86 14.44
C LYS A 621 -34.31 10.88 13.28
N ILE A 622 -33.24 10.95 12.50
CA ILE A 622 -33.08 11.91 11.37
C ILE A 622 -33.04 11.19 10.01
N SER A 623 -33.12 9.84 10.01
CA SER A 623 -33.18 9.01 8.80
C SER A 623 -34.61 8.71 8.36
#